data_AF-A0A0S9K0G8-F1
#
_entry.id   AF-A0A0S9K0G8-F1
#
_cell.length_a   1.000
_cell.length_b   1.000
_cell.length_c   1.000
_cell.angle_alpha   90.00
_cell.angle_beta   90.00
_cell.angle_gamma   90.00
#
_symmetry.space_group_name_H-M   'P 1'
#
loop_
_entity.id
_entity.type
_entity.pdbx_description
1 polymer ?
#
loop_
_entity_poly.entity_id
_entity_poly.type
_entity_poly.pdbx_seq_one_letter_code
_entity_poly.pdbx_strand_id
1 'polypeptide(L)'
;MTLVSFACGHGAAPSDVGAITLRRACPLCMLLHETHRTRGELLGRVASSSRSALASETRLGAVYPWVCERGHDRYQATVIDVLTGPSCPKCIRNAQSPTVSREGGVASMNAGLRTRTSLTEQRLRALLEERIRVPRGVNTVRINRMFYGKQEVWPDILVPALRIAIEYDDPGRSRRAHLGLKEASDREKDDALGEVGWEVIRVRAGGLESIGPNSIVCASLTADVADRIVARMVELRSADAVDALRVGVAPARQAEA
;
A
#
# COMPACT_ATOMS: atom_id res chain seq x y z
N MET A 1 38.25 0.60 6.34
CA MET A 1 36.93 0.08 5.90
C MET A 1 37.19 -1.02 4.90
N THR A 2 36.64 -2.21 5.10
CA THR A 2 36.76 -3.33 4.14
C THR A 2 35.87 -3.05 2.94
N LEU A 3 36.44 -3.09 1.74
CA LEU A 3 35.69 -2.92 0.48
C LEU A 3 34.95 -4.22 0.16
N VAL A 4 33.69 -4.12 -0.21
CA VAL A 4 32.82 -5.28 -0.43
C VAL A 4 32.12 -5.15 -1.78
N SER A 5 32.15 -6.22 -2.56
CA SER A 5 31.34 -6.39 -3.76
C SER A 5 30.35 -7.56 -3.57
N PHE A 6 29.27 -7.56 -4.33
CA PHE A 6 28.24 -8.60 -4.26
C PHE A 6 28.08 -9.32 -5.59
N ALA A 7 27.49 -10.52 -5.59
CA ALA A 7 27.28 -11.34 -6.80
C ALA A 7 26.54 -10.60 -7.94
N CYS A 8 25.77 -9.56 -7.62
CA CYS A 8 25.12 -8.70 -8.61
C CYS A 8 26.04 -7.67 -9.30
N GLY A 9 27.34 -7.65 -8.99
CA GLY A 9 28.33 -6.73 -9.57
C GLY A 9 28.38 -5.34 -8.93
N HIS A 10 27.59 -5.07 -7.88
CA HIS A 10 27.56 -3.77 -7.19
C HIS A 10 28.46 -3.78 -5.94
N GLY A 11 28.89 -2.59 -5.51
CA GLY A 11 29.85 -2.38 -4.44
C GLY A 11 31.21 -1.97 -4.98
N ALA A 12 32.27 -2.49 -4.35
CA ALA A 12 33.66 -2.26 -4.75
C ALA A 12 33.92 -2.74 -6.18
N ALA A 13 34.77 -2.01 -6.91
CA ALA A 13 35.19 -2.39 -8.25
C ALA A 13 36.09 -3.64 -8.21
N PRO A 14 36.11 -4.47 -9.25
CA PRO A 14 37.01 -5.62 -9.33
C PRO A 14 38.50 -5.26 -9.22
N SER A 15 38.84 -4.01 -9.54
CA SER A 15 40.20 -3.44 -9.46
C SER A 15 40.58 -2.96 -8.05
N ASP A 16 39.65 -2.96 -7.10
CA ASP A 16 39.91 -2.45 -5.75
C ASP A 16 40.71 -3.47 -4.93
N VAL A 17 41.96 -3.12 -4.60
CA VAL A 17 42.86 -3.96 -3.82
C VAL A 17 42.25 -4.25 -2.44
N GLY A 18 42.05 -5.53 -2.14
CA GLY A 18 41.48 -5.98 -0.86
C GLY A 18 39.95 -6.02 -0.81
N ALA A 19 39.26 -5.90 -1.94
CA ALA A 19 37.81 -6.07 -2.01
C ALA A 19 37.40 -7.54 -1.80
N ILE A 20 36.40 -7.77 -0.93
CA ILE A 20 35.83 -9.09 -0.68
C ILE A 20 34.52 -9.23 -1.48
N THR A 21 34.46 -10.25 -2.32
CA THR A 21 33.23 -10.59 -3.06
C THR A 21 32.34 -11.51 -2.26
N LEU A 22 31.15 -11.05 -1.90
CA LEU A 22 30.12 -11.85 -1.24
C LEU A 22 29.18 -12.48 -2.26
N ARG A 23 28.92 -13.78 -2.12
CA ARG A 23 27.96 -14.52 -2.98
C ARG A 23 26.50 -14.17 -2.70
N ARG A 24 26.20 -13.51 -1.58
CA ARG A 24 24.83 -13.09 -1.24
C ARG A 24 24.33 -11.96 -2.13
N ALA A 25 23.01 -11.81 -2.23
CA ALA A 25 22.40 -10.67 -2.90
C ALA A 25 22.76 -9.36 -2.18
N CYS A 26 22.97 -8.30 -2.97
CA CYS A 26 23.16 -6.95 -2.44
C CYS A 26 21.87 -6.48 -1.74
N PRO A 27 21.95 -5.88 -0.53
CA PRO A 27 20.78 -5.39 0.19
C PRO A 27 19.92 -4.42 -0.63
N LEU A 28 20.56 -3.51 -1.39
CA LEU A 28 19.84 -2.59 -2.27
C LEU A 28 19.14 -3.33 -3.42
N CYS A 29 19.80 -4.29 -4.08
CA CYS A 29 19.17 -5.07 -5.15
C CYS A 29 18.01 -5.91 -4.64
N MET A 30 18.14 -6.48 -3.45
CA MET A 30 17.08 -7.22 -2.77
C MET A 30 15.87 -6.32 -2.51
N LEU A 31 16.08 -5.14 -1.91
CA LEU A 31 15.00 -4.20 -1.62
C LEU A 31 14.35 -3.64 -2.90
N LEU A 32 15.14 -3.37 -3.95
CA LEU A 32 14.60 -2.97 -5.26
C LEU A 32 13.69 -4.07 -5.85
N HIS A 33 14.13 -5.32 -5.80
CA HIS A 33 13.31 -6.45 -6.25
C HIS A 33 12.03 -6.60 -5.43
N GLU A 34 12.12 -6.48 -4.10
CA GLU A 34 10.99 -6.58 -3.19
C GLU A 34 9.97 -5.43 -3.35
N THR A 35 10.45 -4.23 -3.66
CA THR A 35 9.62 -3.05 -3.92
C THR A 35 9.16 -2.94 -5.37
N HIS A 36 9.45 -3.94 -6.21
CA HIS A 36 9.15 -3.95 -7.65
C HIS A 36 9.70 -2.74 -8.41
N ARG A 37 10.88 -2.27 -8.03
CA ARG A 37 11.58 -1.14 -8.65
C ARG A 37 12.87 -1.59 -9.32
N THR A 38 13.34 -0.76 -10.24
CA THR A 38 14.59 -0.94 -10.94
C THR A 38 15.65 0.04 -10.44
N ARG A 39 16.93 -0.32 -10.60
CA ARG A 39 18.03 0.61 -10.31
C ARG A 39 17.98 1.84 -11.25
N GLY A 40 17.51 1.67 -12.48
CA GLY A 40 17.33 2.77 -13.43
C GLY A 40 16.36 3.84 -12.93
N GLU A 41 15.22 3.43 -12.38
CA GLU A 41 14.25 4.35 -11.76
C GLU A 41 14.88 5.09 -10.57
N LEU A 42 15.62 4.39 -9.71
CA LEU A 42 16.31 5.00 -8.58
C LEU A 42 17.35 6.06 -9.04
N LEU A 43 18.13 5.74 -10.07
CA LEU A 43 19.11 6.66 -10.67
C LEU A 43 18.46 7.86 -11.37
N GLY A 44 17.23 7.72 -11.85
CA GLY A 44 16.45 8.82 -12.40
C GLY A 44 16.06 9.86 -11.35
N ARG A 45 15.92 9.45 -10.08
CA ARG A 45 15.45 10.29 -8.97
C ARG A 45 16.57 10.98 -8.21
N VAL A 46 17.81 10.49 -8.27
CA VAL A 46 18.95 11.12 -7.59
C VAL A 46 19.47 12.31 -8.39
N ALA A 47 20.04 13.32 -7.72
CA ALA A 47 20.71 14.43 -8.39
C ALA A 47 21.80 13.92 -9.35
N SER A 48 21.96 14.59 -10.49
CA SER A 48 22.88 14.16 -11.56
C SER A 48 24.31 13.93 -11.07
N SER A 49 24.80 14.78 -10.17
CA SER A 49 26.14 14.67 -9.57
C SER A 49 26.35 13.41 -8.72
N SER A 50 25.27 12.78 -8.26
CA SER A 50 25.31 11.61 -7.39
C SER A 50 24.99 10.29 -8.09
N ARG A 51 24.62 10.32 -9.38
CA ARG A 51 24.22 9.11 -10.13
C ARG A 51 25.32 8.05 -10.18
N SER A 52 26.56 8.45 -10.46
CA SER A 52 27.68 7.52 -10.53
C SER A 52 27.94 6.83 -9.18
N ALA A 53 27.92 7.61 -8.08
CA ALA A 53 28.09 7.07 -6.74
C ALA A 53 26.93 6.16 -6.30
N LEU A 54 25.69 6.50 -6.64
CA LEU A 54 24.53 5.67 -6.32
C LEU A 54 24.48 4.38 -7.17
N ALA A 55 25.04 4.39 -8.38
CA ALA A 55 25.04 3.22 -9.26
C ALA A 55 25.77 2.02 -8.62
N SER A 56 26.89 2.26 -7.93
CA SER A 56 27.65 1.24 -7.21
C SER A 56 27.22 1.03 -5.75
N GLU A 57 26.28 1.83 -5.24
CA GLU A 57 25.87 1.77 -3.84
C GLU A 57 25.17 0.45 -3.49
N THR A 58 25.38 0.03 -2.24
CA THR A 58 24.84 -1.21 -1.67
C THR A 58 24.20 -1.00 -0.29
N ARG A 59 24.46 0.13 0.36
CA ARG A 59 24.00 0.49 1.70
C ARG A 59 22.66 1.20 1.62
N LEU A 60 21.67 0.65 2.34
CA LEU A 60 20.33 1.22 2.42
C LEU A 60 20.27 2.55 3.20
N GLY A 61 21.16 2.71 4.19
CA GLY A 61 21.25 3.94 4.99
C GLY A 61 22.09 5.05 4.36
N ALA A 62 22.62 4.87 3.14
CA ALA A 62 23.40 5.91 2.48
C ALA A 62 22.51 7.11 2.12
N VAL A 63 23.00 8.32 2.38
CA VAL A 63 22.27 9.57 2.14
C VAL A 63 22.73 10.20 0.84
N TYR A 64 21.77 10.60 0.01
CA TYR A 64 22.04 11.30 -1.24
C TYR A 64 21.13 12.52 -1.41
N PRO A 65 21.53 13.49 -2.25
CA PRO A 65 20.63 14.52 -2.76
C PRO A 65 19.69 13.93 -3.81
N TRP A 66 18.40 14.04 -3.58
CA TRP A 66 17.34 13.56 -4.46
C TRP A 66 16.60 14.72 -5.12
N VAL A 67 16.07 14.46 -6.31
CA VAL A 67 15.17 15.36 -7.04
C VAL A 67 13.74 14.94 -6.76
N CYS A 68 12.90 15.90 -6.40
CA CYS A 68 11.48 15.63 -6.22
C CYS A 68 10.79 15.47 -7.58
N GLU A 69 10.05 14.37 -7.78
CA GLU A 69 9.28 14.12 -9.00
C GLU A 69 8.17 15.15 -9.23
N ARG A 70 7.69 15.81 -8.17
CA ARG A 70 6.70 16.89 -8.25
C ARG A 70 7.31 18.26 -8.55
N GLY A 71 8.61 18.33 -8.87
CA GLY A 71 9.30 19.57 -9.21
C GLY A 71 9.67 20.46 -8.02
N HIS A 72 9.59 19.95 -6.79
CA HIS A 72 10.10 20.66 -5.61
C HIS A 72 11.63 20.65 -5.56
N ASP A 73 12.17 21.44 -4.62
CA ASP A 73 13.59 21.52 -4.33
C ASP A 73 14.22 20.15 -4.04
N ARG A 74 15.54 20.08 -4.28
CA ARG A 74 16.33 18.93 -3.91
C ARG A 74 16.30 18.71 -2.40
N TYR A 75 16.35 17.46 -1.99
CA TYR A 75 16.28 17.08 -0.58
C TYR A 75 17.27 15.97 -0.27
N GLN A 76 17.68 15.88 1.01
CA GLN A 76 18.53 14.80 1.49
C GLN A 76 17.64 13.71 2.09
N ALA A 77 17.88 12.46 1.72
CA ALA A 77 17.20 11.30 2.28
C ALA A 77 18.07 10.07 2.13
N THR A 78 17.85 9.06 2.98
CA THR A 78 18.52 7.77 2.81
C THR A 78 17.95 7.02 1.61
N VAL A 79 18.69 6.05 1.08
CA VAL A 79 18.19 5.16 0.03
C VAL A 79 16.94 4.40 0.48
N ILE A 80 16.87 3.97 1.75
CA ILE A 80 15.69 3.30 2.29
C ILE A 80 14.49 4.25 2.36
N ASP A 81 14.64 5.49 2.83
CA ASP A 81 13.53 6.45 2.89
C ASP A 81 12.93 6.73 1.51
N VAL A 82 13.77 6.80 0.47
CA VAL A 82 13.30 7.01 -0.92
C VAL A 82 12.63 5.76 -1.51
N LEU A 83 12.97 4.58 -1.00
CA LEU A 83 12.41 3.30 -1.43
C LEU A 83 11.12 2.92 -0.69
N THR A 84 11.04 3.18 0.60
CA THR A 84 9.99 2.69 1.51
C THR A 84 9.22 3.80 2.21
N GLY A 85 9.50 5.07 1.90
CA GLY A 85 8.94 6.21 2.60
C GLY A 85 8.53 7.35 1.68
N PRO A 86 7.93 8.39 2.28
CA PRO A 86 7.28 9.46 1.54
C PRO A 86 8.27 10.31 0.73
N SER A 87 7.74 10.94 -0.32
CA SER A 87 8.45 11.95 -1.14
C SER A 87 8.98 13.12 -0.29
N CYS A 88 9.78 14.02 -0.88
CA CYS A 88 10.50 15.12 -0.19
C CYS A 88 9.73 15.86 0.95
N PRO A 89 10.43 16.56 1.87
CA PRO A 89 9.81 17.26 3.01
C PRO A 89 8.65 18.20 2.65
N LYS A 90 8.71 18.85 1.49
CA LYS A 90 7.64 19.71 0.98
C LYS A 90 6.43 18.90 0.48
N CYS A 91 6.64 17.73 -0.12
CA CYS A 91 5.55 16.80 -0.43
C CYS A 91 4.86 16.28 0.82
N ILE A 92 5.61 15.93 1.86
CA ILE A 92 5.06 15.49 3.15
C ILE A 92 4.21 16.61 3.75
N ARG A 93 4.76 17.82 3.84
CA ARG A 93 4.04 18.99 4.37
C ARG A 93 2.80 19.34 3.55
N ASN A 94 2.90 19.28 2.22
CA ASN A 94 1.75 19.53 1.35
C ASN A 94 0.68 18.44 1.53
N ALA A 95 1.06 17.17 1.72
CA ALA A 95 0.11 16.10 1.99
C ALA A 95 -0.63 16.27 3.33
N GLN A 96 0.04 16.88 4.31
CA GLN A 96 -0.51 17.24 5.61
C GLN A 96 -1.26 18.59 5.62
N SER A 97 -1.26 19.33 4.51
CA SER A 97 -1.90 20.65 4.45
C SER A 97 -3.43 20.53 4.38
N PRO A 98 -4.18 21.27 5.21
CA PRO A 98 -5.65 21.25 5.24
C PRO A 98 -6.30 21.60 3.88
N THR A 99 -5.58 22.29 3.00
CA THR A 99 -6.08 22.71 1.68
C THR A 99 -6.00 21.59 0.63
N VAL A 100 -5.07 20.62 0.78
CA VAL A 100 -4.95 19.43 -0.09
C VAL A 100 -5.94 18.34 0.31
N SER A 101 -6.49 18.40 1.53
CA SER A 101 -7.59 17.55 2.00
C SER A 101 -8.85 17.61 1.11
N ARG A 102 -8.92 18.52 0.12
CA ARG A 102 -10.07 18.64 -0.81
C ARG A 102 -9.92 17.92 -2.15
N GLU A 103 -8.75 17.37 -2.50
CA GLU A 103 -8.61 16.51 -3.70
C GLU A 103 -8.24 15.05 -3.38
N GLY A 104 -7.69 14.79 -2.19
CA GLY A 104 -7.47 13.45 -1.69
C GLY A 104 -8.76 12.73 -1.30
N GLY A 105 -8.79 11.42 -1.48
CA GLY A 105 -9.87 10.54 -1.06
C GLY A 105 -11.05 10.47 -2.03
N VAL A 106 -10.89 11.00 -3.25
CA VAL A 106 -11.83 10.77 -4.35
C VAL A 106 -11.65 9.34 -4.85
N ALA A 107 -12.71 8.55 -4.78
CA ALA A 107 -12.74 7.25 -5.45
C ALA A 107 -13.05 7.44 -6.93
N SER A 108 -12.34 6.71 -7.79
CA SER A 108 -12.58 6.74 -9.22
C SER A 108 -12.41 5.36 -9.84
N MET A 109 -12.77 5.25 -11.11
CA MET A 109 -12.48 4.08 -11.92
C MET A 109 -11.24 4.33 -12.76
N ASN A 110 -10.25 3.47 -12.63
CA ASN A 110 -9.13 3.42 -13.54
C ASN A 110 -9.22 2.11 -14.34
N ALA A 111 -9.66 2.24 -15.60
CA ALA A 111 -9.89 1.12 -16.51
C ALA A 111 -8.61 0.40 -16.95
N GLY A 112 -7.44 1.03 -16.76
CA GLY A 112 -6.13 0.46 -17.09
C GLY A 112 -5.63 -0.57 -16.07
N LEU A 113 -6.18 -0.57 -14.85
CA LEU A 113 -5.88 -1.58 -13.82
C LEU A 113 -6.77 -2.79 -13.95
N ARG A 114 -6.82 -3.40 -15.13
CA ARG A 114 -7.29 -4.80 -15.24
C ARG A 114 -6.27 -5.73 -14.58
N THR A 115 -6.08 -5.57 -13.27
CA THR A 115 -5.42 -6.55 -12.42
C THR A 115 -6.29 -7.80 -12.46
N ARG A 116 -5.65 -8.98 -12.52
CA ARG A 116 -6.39 -10.23 -12.39
C ARG A 116 -7.02 -10.25 -11.00
N THR A 117 -8.28 -9.88 -10.89
CA THR A 117 -9.09 -10.02 -9.68
C THR A 117 -9.00 -11.48 -9.23
N SER A 118 -8.48 -11.71 -8.04
CA SER A 118 -8.28 -13.08 -7.55
C SER A 118 -9.63 -13.78 -7.38
N LEU A 119 -9.67 -15.11 -7.48
CA LEU A 119 -10.90 -15.87 -7.18
C LEU A 119 -11.42 -15.58 -5.76
N THR A 120 -10.50 -15.34 -4.82
CA THR A 120 -10.83 -15.01 -3.44
C THR A 120 -11.47 -13.63 -3.31
N GLU A 121 -10.94 -12.63 -4.02
CA GLU A 121 -11.54 -11.29 -4.08
C GLU A 121 -12.94 -11.32 -4.69
N GLN A 122 -13.14 -12.10 -5.77
CA GLN A 122 -14.46 -12.30 -6.36
C GLN A 122 -15.43 -12.95 -5.37
N ARG A 123 -14.98 -13.96 -4.62
CA ARG A 123 -15.78 -14.63 -3.61
C ARG A 123 -16.12 -13.70 -2.44
N LEU A 124 -15.17 -12.89 -1.97
CA LEU A 124 -15.39 -11.92 -0.91
C LEU A 124 -16.45 -10.90 -1.36
N ARG A 125 -16.31 -10.39 -2.58
CA ARG A 125 -17.29 -9.49 -3.17
C ARG A 125 -18.67 -10.13 -3.23
N ALA A 126 -18.80 -11.36 -3.70
CA ALA A 126 -20.08 -12.06 -3.76
C ALA A 126 -20.75 -12.18 -2.38
N LEU A 127 -19.98 -12.58 -1.36
CA LEU A 127 -20.48 -12.68 0.02
C LEU A 127 -20.92 -11.33 0.60
N LEU A 128 -20.23 -10.24 0.23
CA LEU A 128 -20.63 -8.89 0.64
C LEU A 128 -21.85 -8.40 -0.14
N GLU A 129 -21.96 -8.72 -1.43
CA GLU A 129 -23.11 -8.36 -2.28
C GLU A 129 -24.42 -9.03 -1.84
N GLU A 130 -24.35 -10.15 -1.11
CA GLU A 130 -25.51 -10.75 -0.41
C GLU A 130 -26.03 -9.89 0.76
N ARG A 131 -25.21 -8.99 1.31
CA ARG A 131 -25.50 -8.21 2.52
C ARG A 131 -25.72 -6.73 2.21
N ILE A 132 -24.87 -6.16 1.37
CA ILE A 132 -24.84 -4.73 1.04
C ILE A 132 -24.61 -4.51 -0.45
N ARG A 133 -25.06 -3.37 -0.95
CA ARG A 133 -24.79 -2.91 -2.31
C ARG A 133 -23.33 -2.47 -2.41
N VAL A 134 -22.51 -3.26 -3.10
CA VAL A 134 -21.10 -2.95 -3.36
C VAL A 134 -20.94 -2.37 -4.78
N PRO A 135 -20.49 -1.11 -4.93
CA PRO A 135 -20.26 -0.54 -6.26
C PRO A 135 -19.17 -1.29 -7.05
N ARG A 136 -19.37 -1.42 -8.36
CA ARG A 136 -18.41 -2.05 -9.31
C ARG A 136 -17.67 -1.03 -10.20
N GLY A 137 -18.12 0.22 -10.21
CA GLY A 137 -17.58 1.31 -11.04
C GLY A 137 -16.48 2.14 -10.37
N VAL A 138 -15.80 1.58 -9.36
CA VAL A 138 -14.74 2.25 -8.59
C VAL A 138 -13.71 1.21 -8.16
N ASN A 139 -12.43 1.51 -8.34
CA ASN A 139 -11.33 0.61 -7.97
C ASN A 139 -10.07 1.35 -7.51
N THR A 140 -10.09 2.67 -7.45
CA THR A 140 -8.95 3.47 -6.97
C THR A 140 -9.41 4.52 -5.98
N VAL A 141 -8.49 4.94 -5.11
CA VAL A 141 -8.63 6.13 -4.27
C VAL A 141 -7.41 7.02 -4.48
N ARG A 142 -7.63 8.30 -4.81
CA ARG A 142 -6.55 9.28 -4.87
C ARG A 142 -6.04 9.59 -3.46
N ILE A 143 -4.73 9.57 -3.24
CA ILE A 143 -4.10 9.90 -1.96
C ILE A 143 -3.21 11.14 -2.08
N ASN A 144 -2.93 11.78 -0.95
CA ASN A 144 -2.15 13.04 -0.93
C ASN A 144 -0.63 12.81 -1.08
N ARG A 145 -0.17 11.61 -0.74
CA ARG A 145 1.23 11.16 -0.88
C ARG A 145 1.44 10.24 -2.08
N MET A 146 2.70 9.88 -2.34
CA MET A 146 3.01 8.84 -3.32
C MET A 146 3.05 7.50 -2.59
N PHE A 147 2.41 6.49 -3.16
CA PHE A 147 2.51 5.09 -2.74
C PHE A 147 2.91 4.27 -3.96
N TYR A 148 4.01 3.52 -3.88
CA TYR A 148 4.64 2.87 -5.06
C TYR A 148 4.78 3.79 -6.30
N GLY A 149 5.14 5.06 -6.07
CA GLY A 149 5.33 6.05 -7.15
C GLY A 149 4.03 6.55 -7.80
N LYS A 150 2.87 6.29 -7.19
CA LYS A 150 1.55 6.64 -7.71
C LYS A 150 0.75 7.40 -6.66
N GLN A 151 -0.12 8.31 -7.08
CA GLN A 151 -1.06 9.01 -6.19
C GLN A 151 -2.40 8.29 -6.08
N GLU A 152 -2.48 7.05 -6.55
CA GLU A 152 -3.66 6.21 -6.51
C GLU A 152 -3.31 4.95 -5.73
N VAL A 153 -4.22 4.54 -4.85
CA VAL A 153 -4.17 3.26 -4.15
C VAL A 153 -5.30 2.38 -4.66
N TRP A 154 -5.06 1.08 -4.71
CA TRP A 154 -5.97 0.07 -5.23
C TRP A 154 -6.34 -0.94 -4.16
N PRO A 155 -7.42 -0.71 -3.42
CA PRO A 155 -7.99 -1.72 -2.53
C PRO A 155 -8.77 -2.78 -3.30
N ASP A 156 -8.88 -3.97 -2.71
CA ASP A 156 -9.65 -5.08 -3.30
C ASP A 156 -11.12 -4.71 -3.49
N ILE A 157 -11.71 -4.06 -2.48
CA ILE A 157 -13.09 -3.60 -2.53
C ILE A 157 -13.20 -2.20 -1.93
N LEU A 158 -13.93 -1.32 -2.62
CA LEU A 158 -14.25 0.02 -2.16
C LEU A 158 -15.75 0.13 -1.87
N VAL A 159 -16.08 0.76 -0.75
CA VAL A 159 -17.43 1.18 -0.37
C VAL A 159 -17.42 2.71 -0.20
N PRO A 160 -17.46 3.50 -1.30
CA PRO A 160 -17.28 4.95 -1.25
C PRO A 160 -18.31 5.69 -0.41
N ALA A 161 -19.57 5.23 -0.38
CA ALA A 161 -20.62 5.82 0.44
C ALA A 161 -20.27 5.83 1.93
N LEU A 162 -19.45 4.88 2.37
CA LEU A 162 -18.94 4.80 3.75
C LEU A 162 -17.49 5.29 3.86
N ARG A 163 -16.80 5.62 2.76
CA ARG A 163 -15.34 5.82 2.75
C ARG A 163 -14.60 4.68 3.46
N ILE A 164 -14.96 3.44 3.12
CA ILE A 164 -14.34 2.23 3.65
C ILE A 164 -13.71 1.46 2.49
N ALA A 165 -12.45 1.08 2.66
CA ALA A 165 -11.73 0.13 1.83
C ALA A 165 -11.65 -1.22 2.55
N ILE A 166 -11.73 -2.31 1.79
CA ILE A 166 -11.61 -3.68 2.31
C ILE A 166 -10.46 -4.35 1.58
N GLU A 167 -9.60 -5.00 2.34
CA GLU A 167 -8.44 -5.76 1.85
C GLU A 167 -8.56 -7.22 2.32
N TYR A 168 -8.17 -8.15 1.47
CA TYR A 168 -8.04 -9.56 1.80
C TYR A 168 -6.59 -10.01 1.66
N ASP A 169 -5.96 -10.30 2.78
CA ASP A 169 -4.58 -10.77 2.83
C ASP A 169 -4.52 -12.27 3.06
N ASP A 170 -3.71 -12.94 2.22
CA ASP A 170 -3.32 -14.33 2.41
C ASP A 170 -1.83 -14.46 2.11
N PRO A 171 -1.05 -15.20 2.94
CA PRO A 171 0.40 -15.30 2.77
C PRO A 171 0.79 -16.04 1.47
N GLY A 172 -0.19 -16.65 0.79
CA GLY A 172 -0.09 -17.30 -0.49
C GLY A 172 0.71 -18.61 -0.42
N ARG A 173 0.89 -19.25 -1.57
CA ARG A 173 1.70 -20.48 -1.68
C ARG A 173 3.13 -20.31 -1.16
N SER A 174 3.68 -19.10 -1.28
CA SER A 174 5.05 -18.80 -0.86
C SER A 174 5.22 -18.53 0.63
N ARG A 175 4.12 -18.40 1.39
CA ARG A 175 4.07 -18.05 2.82
C ARG A 175 4.87 -16.81 3.21
N ARG A 176 5.01 -15.84 2.30
CA ARG A 176 5.82 -14.63 2.49
C ARG A 176 5.08 -13.33 2.17
N ALA A 177 3.88 -13.41 1.58
CA ALA A 177 3.07 -12.21 1.38
C ALA A 177 2.60 -11.69 2.75
N HIS A 178 2.49 -10.37 2.87
CA HIS A 178 1.94 -9.70 4.06
C HIS A 178 2.64 -9.97 5.39
N LEU A 179 3.93 -10.35 5.34
CA LEU A 179 4.81 -10.54 6.50
C LEU A 179 6.02 -9.61 6.42
N GLY A 180 6.55 -9.20 7.58
CA GLY A 180 7.76 -8.39 7.68
C GLY A 180 7.65 -7.06 6.93
N LEU A 181 8.55 -6.80 5.98
CA LEU A 181 8.54 -5.56 5.18
C LEU A 181 7.25 -5.39 4.35
N LYS A 182 6.59 -6.47 3.95
CA LYS A 182 5.31 -6.38 3.24
C LYS A 182 4.19 -5.93 4.17
N GLU A 183 4.20 -6.39 5.42
CA GLU A 183 3.27 -5.91 6.44
C GLU A 183 3.49 -4.42 6.74
N ALA A 184 4.74 -3.96 6.77
CA ALA A 184 5.05 -2.54 6.91
C ALA A 184 4.49 -1.72 5.72
N SER A 185 4.60 -2.25 4.49
CA SER A 185 3.96 -1.65 3.31
C SER A 185 2.43 -1.68 3.38
N ASP A 186 1.82 -2.72 3.95
CA ASP A 186 0.37 -2.80 4.16
C ASP A 186 -0.09 -1.71 5.14
N ARG A 187 0.65 -1.50 6.25
CA ARG A 187 0.39 -0.39 7.17
C ARG A 187 0.55 0.97 6.50
N GLU A 188 1.57 1.15 5.66
CA GLU A 188 1.74 2.39 4.90
C GLU A 188 0.57 2.60 3.90
N LYS A 189 0.01 1.54 3.31
CA LYS A 189 -1.20 1.65 2.48
C LYS A 189 -2.38 2.14 3.32
N ASP A 190 -2.58 1.55 4.50
CA ASP A 190 -3.67 1.88 5.41
C ASP A 190 -3.57 3.33 5.89
N ASP A 191 -2.37 3.77 6.31
CA ASP A 191 -2.09 5.15 6.70
C ASP A 191 -2.36 6.14 5.56
N ALA A 192 -2.00 5.78 4.31
CA ALA A 192 -2.21 6.65 3.16
C ALA A 192 -3.70 6.87 2.85
N LEU A 193 -4.52 5.84 3.05
CA LEU A 193 -5.97 5.90 2.94
C LEU A 193 -6.57 6.68 4.12
N GLY A 194 -6.08 6.45 5.34
CA GLY A 194 -6.48 7.15 6.56
C GLY A 194 -6.25 8.66 6.47
N GLU A 195 -5.11 9.11 5.94
CA GLU A 195 -4.79 10.53 5.71
C GLU A 195 -5.82 11.25 4.83
N VAL A 196 -6.49 10.51 3.94
CA VAL A 196 -7.53 11.04 3.08
C VAL A 196 -8.93 10.62 3.54
N GLY A 197 -9.10 10.25 4.81
CA GLY A 197 -10.39 10.00 5.43
C GLY A 197 -11.07 8.70 4.98
N TRP A 198 -10.29 7.69 4.60
CA TRP A 198 -10.77 6.34 4.37
C TRP A 198 -10.37 5.44 5.53
N GLU A 199 -11.29 4.60 5.99
CA GLU A 199 -10.97 3.51 6.92
C GLU A 199 -10.67 2.24 6.14
N VAL A 200 -9.73 1.42 6.63
CA VAL A 200 -9.43 0.12 6.05
C VAL A 200 -9.87 -0.99 6.98
N ILE A 201 -10.68 -1.91 6.45
CA ILE A 201 -11.00 -3.19 7.10
C ILE A 201 -10.15 -4.27 6.42
N ARG A 202 -9.28 -4.92 7.17
CA ARG A 202 -8.31 -5.88 6.62
C ARG A 202 -8.63 -7.29 7.08
N VAL A 203 -9.00 -8.16 6.15
CA VAL A 203 -9.21 -9.59 6.40
C VAL A 203 -7.86 -10.29 6.35
N ARG A 204 -7.42 -10.83 7.49
CA ARG A 204 -6.11 -11.50 7.66
C ARG A 204 -6.34 -13.01 7.72
N ALA A 205 -6.14 -13.69 6.58
CA ALA A 205 -6.36 -15.12 6.46
C ALA A 205 -5.07 -15.95 6.60
N GLY A 206 -5.18 -17.28 6.62
CA GLY A 206 -4.03 -18.17 6.44
C GLY A 206 -2.98 -18.11 7.56
N GLY A 207 -3.39 -17.73 8.78
CA GLY A 207 -2.51 -17.62 9.95
C GLY A 207 -1.78 -16.28 10.08
N LEU A 208 -2.18 -15.26 9.32
CA LEU A 208 -1.70 -13.90 9.51
C LEU A 208 -2.25 -13.30 10.82
N GLU A 209 -1.39 -12.60 11.55
CA GLU A 209 -1.78 -11.89 12.77
C GLU A 209 -2.55 -10.60 12.45
N SER A 210 -3.27 -10.10 13.46
CA SER A 210 -3.88 -8.78 13.43
C SER A 210 -2.81 -7.70 13.38
N ILE A 211 -2.97 -6.71 12.51
CA ILE A 211 -2.01 -5.60 12.38
C ILE A 211 -2.56 -4.25 12.81
N GLY A 212 -3.83 -4.22 13.25
CA GLY A 212 -4.52 -3.01 13.69
C GLY A 212 -5.95 -3.29 14.15
N PRO A 213 -6.64 -2.29 14.73
CA PRO A 213 -7.94 -2.46 15.35
C PRO A 213 -9.01 -2.98 14.37
N ASN A 214 -8.92 -2.62 13.10
CA ASN A 214 -9.88 -3.00 12.04
C ASN A 214 -9.49 -4.31 11.31
N SER A 215 -8.55 -5.09 11.87
CA SER A 215 -8.20 -6.40 11.33
C SER A 215 -9.23 -7.45 11.72
N ILE A 216 -9.64 -8.26 10.75
CA ILE A 216 -10.51 -9.41 10.92
C ILE A 216 -9.68 -10.65 10.62
N VAL A 217 -9.19 -11.31 11.67
CA VAL A 217 -8.42 -12.56 11.53
C VAL A 217 -9.38 -13.73 11.27
N CYS A 218 -9.03 -14.59 10.33
CA CYS A 218 -9.75 -15.82 10.02
C CYS A 218 -8.79 -16.92 9.50
N ALA A 219 -9.24 -18.18 9.51
CA ALA A 219 -8.50 -19.25 8.84
C ALA A 219 -8.68 -19.19 7.31
N SER A 220 -9.91 -18.92 6.89
CA SER A 220 -10.31 -18.82 5.48
C SER A 220 -11.54 -17.92 5.33
N LEU A 221 -11.81 -17.49 4.08
CA LEU A 221 -12.97 -16.69 3.75
C LEU A 221 -14.29 -17.48 3.86
N THR A 222 -15.18 -17.03 4.74
CA THR A 222 -16.52 -17.60 4.98
C THR A 222 -17.60 -16.51 4.97
N ALA A 223 -18.88 -16.90 4.99
CA ALA A 223 -20.00 -15.97 5.13
C ALA A 223 -19.94 -15.20 6.47
N ASP A 224 -19.53 -15.85 7.56
CA ASP A 224 -19.31 -15.21 8.87
C ASP A 224 -18.27 -14.08 8.79
N VAL A 225 -17.20 -14.25 8.01
CA VAL A 225 -16.22 -13.18 7.79
C VAL A 225 -16.88 -11.97 7.12
N ALA A 226 -17.78 -12.19 6.16
CA ALA A 226 -18.54 -11.09 5.54
C ALA A 226 -19.50 -10.41 6.54
N ASP A 227 -20.14 -11.16 7.43
CA ASP A 227 -20.95 -10.60 8.52
C ASP A 227 -20.12 -9.73 9.47
N ARG A 228 -18.92 -10.22 9.85
CA ARG A 228 -17.97 -9.46 10.69
C ARG A 228 -17.48 -8.19 10.01
N ILE A 229 -17.28 -8.20 8.70
CA ILE A 229 -16.94 -7.00 7.92
C ILE A 229 -18.08 -5.98 8.01
N VAL A 230 -19.33 -6.40 7.80
CA VAL A 230 -20.50 -5.51 7.88
C VAL A 230 -20.68 -4.97 9.30
N ALA A 231 -20.52 -5.80 10.33
CA ALA A 231 -20.54 -5.36 11.72
C ALA A 231 -19.47 -4.30 11.99
N ARG A 232 -18.24 -4.49 11.47
CA ARG A 232 -17.17 -3.51 11.58
C ARG A 232 -17.49 -2.20 10.83
N MET A 233 -18.17 -2.25 9.69
CA MET A 233 -18.65 -1.04 9.00
C MET A 233 -19.63 -0.24 9.87
N VAL A 234 -20.52 -0.94 10.60
CA VAL A 234 -21.48 -0.32 11.52
C VAL A 234 -20.74 0.39 12.66
N GLU A 235 -19.74 -0.25 13.24
CA GLU A 235 -18.90 0.34 14.30
C GLU A 235 -18.15 1.61 13.81
N LEU A 236 -17.69 1.63 12.56
CA LEU A 236 -16.89 2.73 12.00
C LEU A 236 -17.70 3.93 11.50
N ARG A 237 -18.99 3.79 11.20
CA ARG A 237 -19.81 4.86 10.59
C ARG A 237 -21.13 5.09 11.31
N SER A 238 -21.96 4.06 11.38
CA SER A 238 -23.21 3.93 12.15
C SER A 238 -24.05 2.80 11.55
N ALA A 239 -25.08 2.35 12.27
CA ALA A 239 -26.06 1.41 11.72
C ALA A 239 -26.80 2.03 10.53
N ASP A 240 -27.34 3.25 10.69
CA ASP A 240 -28.11 3.95 9.66
C ASP A 240 -27.35 4.09 8.32
N ALA A 241 -26.06 4.43 8.37
CA ALA A 241 -25.24 4.58 7.18
C ALA A 241 -25.05 3.26 6.42
N VAL A 242 -24.90 2.15 7.16
CA VAL A 242 -24.73 0.80 6.58
C VAL A 242 -26.08 0.23 6.11
N ASP A 243 -27.15 0.48 6.84
CA ASP A 243 -28.51 0.03 6.51
C ASP A 243 -28.99 0.66 5.20
N ALA A 244 -28.60 1.90 4.91
CA ALA A 244 -28.82 2.52 3.61
C ALA A 244 -28.20 1.74 2.43
N LEU A 245 -27.20 0.89 2.69
CA LEU A 245 -26.58 0.03 1.68
C LEU A 245 -27.11 -1.40 1.69
N ARG A 246 -27.86 -1.85 2.71
CA ARG A 246 -28.29 -3.25 2.81
C ARG A 246 -29.11 -3.70 1.61
N VAL A 247 -28.92 -4.95 1.23
CA VAL A 247 -29.73 -5.63 0.23
C VAL A 247 -30.83 -6.39 0.97
N GLY A 248 -32.09 -6.03 0.74
CA GLY A 248 -33.24 -6.81 1.20
C GLY A 248 -33.48 -6.86 2.72
N VAL A 249 -33.92 -5.74 3.30
CA VAL A 249 -34.97 -5.76 4.35
C VAL A 249 -36.02 -4.76 3.90
N ALA A 250 -37.21 -5.24 3.52
CA ALA A 250 -38.35 -4.34 3.34
C ALA A 250 -38.56 -3.60 4.67
N PRO A 251 -38.74 -2.26 4.68
CA PRO A 251 -39.04 -1.58 5.93
C PRO A 251 -40.27 -2.23 6.56
N ALA A 252 -40.16 -2.65 7.81
CA ALA A 252 -41.33 -3.04 8.59
C ALA A 252 -42.29 -1.85 8.55
N ARG A 253 -43.44 -2.01 7.90
CA ARG A 253 -44.53 -1.03 8.00
C ARG A 253 -44.81 -0.88 9.49
N GLN A 254 -44.68 0.34 10.00
CA GLN A 254 -45.17 0.68 11.32
C GLN A 254 -46.67 0.32 11.31
N ALA A 255 -47.04 -0.67 12.10
CA ALA A 255 -48.43 -0.91 12.44
C ALA A 255 -48.80 0.16 13.48
N GLU A 256 -49.31 1.28 13.01
CA GLU A 256 -50.09 2.19 13.85
C GLU A 256 -51.43 1.48 14.13
N ALA A 257 -51.67 1.23 15.42
CA ALA A 257 -52.96 0.89 15.99
C ALA A 257 -53.52 2.14 16.69
#